data_AF-A0A0F9A0Z9-F1
#
_entry.id   AF-A0A0F9A0Z9-F1
#
_cell.length_a   1.000
_cell.length_b   1.000
_cell.length_c   1.000
_cell.angle_alpha   90.00
_cell.angle_beta   90.00
_cell.angle_gamma   90.00
#
_symmetry.space_group_name_H-M   'P 1'
#
loop_
_entity.id
_entity.type
_entity.pdbx_description
1 polymer ?
#
loop_
_entity_poly.entity_id
_entity_poly.type
_entity_poly.pdbx_seq_one_letter_code
_entity_poly.pdbx_strand_id
1 'polypeptide(L)'
;PKRLATPETTTETLMWLFGYFLGDGDIERQPARTEGVTRWARVGFSCPRDSRARARLLQVMEQLIASKPTERHDGIHLRWNSIELADFLEHNGFVSGALDKYVPEWVVSTPESERVALLAGYLDADGCVIPSKRAFQLKSANRALLEGVARILTSLGITGHLNCEHQMPRNTTIVGVPSTATASYSLVFPFDSRILADCSEPLQEKARTTPPAKTRHRKRIGRSAIALPDSVELAKVVVGEPEMVSPTWDIEVEGTGNFIAEGFIVHNSKLTMKYPSIYLLGPEAHGEVLSIAFAGANQHQDAGGKAVHVAPKTTSTITSKSISKDGGRASYRGLLEIGPGARESKSKVVCDALLLDEHSRSDTYPTIRIGEDDVDVGHEATVSRIGEEQLFYLMSRGLSEEEAAALSLDSSQVRNRIVQAGFERMVKARPANLFVKSAANRIQLGNLEDDFDCAVA
;
A
#
# COMPACT_ATOMS: atom_id res chain seq x y z
N PRO A 1 -7.08 -1.99 -46.87
CA PRO A 1 -6.25 -2.17 -45.65
C PRO A 1 -7.09 -1.99 -44.38
N LYS A 2 -7.22 -3.04 -43.56
CA LYS A 2 -7.89 -2.95 -42.26
C LYS A 2 -6.99 -2.12 -41.34
N ARG A 3 -7.30 -0.84 -41.17
CA ARG A 3 -6.44 0.10 -40.44
C ARG A 3 -6.60 -0.17 -38.94
N LEU A 4 -5.50 -0.48 -38.26
CA LEU A 4 -5.42 -0.46 -36.81
C LEU A 4 -5.57 1.00 -36.34
N ALA A 5 -6.46 1.27 -35.40
CA ALA A 5 -6.54 2.56 -34.74
C ALA A 5 -5.49 2.59 -33.63
N THR A 6 -4.24 2.89 -33.97
CA THR A 6 -3.14 2.95 -33.00
C THR A 6 -3.37 4.13 -32.04
N PRO A 7 -3.63 3.87 -30.75
CA PRO A 7 -3.79 4.95 -29.78
C PRO A 7 -2.44 5.63 -29.52
N GLU A 8 -2.45 6.95 -29.35
CA GLU A 8 -1.24 7.75 -29.09
C GLU A 8 -0.76 7.61 -27.63
N THR A 9 -1.67 7.30 -26.71
CA THR A 9 -1.40 7.10 -25.29
C THR A 9 -2.02 5.79 -24.80
N THR A 10 -1.52 5.29 -23.68
CA THR A 10 -2.17 4.21 -22.95
C THR A 10 -3.51 4.67 -22.39
N THR A 11 -4.42 3.71 -22.22
CA THR A 11 -5.75 3.91 -21.64
C THR A 11 -6.10 2.69 -20.82
N GLU A 12 -6.98 2.80 -19.83
CA GLU A 12 -7.45 1.66 -19.03
C GLU A 12 -7.99 0.52 -19.90
N THR A 13 -8.70 0.87 -20.98
CA THR A 13 -9.25 -0.10 -21.94
C THR A 13 -8.15 -0.90 -22.65
N LEU A 14 -7.11 -0.20 -23.12
CA LEU A 14 -5.96 -0.84 -23.76
C LEU A 14 -5.15 -1.67 -22.74
N MET A 15 -4.97 -1.16 -21.54
CA MET A 15 -4.21 -1.82 -20.48
C MET A 15 -4.92 -3.09 -20.01
N TRP A 16 -6.25 -3.08 -19.93
CA TRP A 16 -7.04 -4.29 -19.72
C TRP A 16 -6.81 -5.32 -20.83
N LEU A 17 -6.78 -4.92 -22.11
CA LEU A 17 -6.47 -5.84 -23.22
C LEU A 17 -5.07 -6.45 -23.10
N PHE A 18 -4.07 -5.64 -22.73
CA PHE A 18 -2.71 -6.10 -22.47
C PHE A 18 -2.66 -7.12 -21.33
N GLY A 19 -3.38 -6.85 -20.23
CA GLY A 19 -3.55 -7.80 -19.13
C GLY A 19 -4.19 -9.11 -19.60
N TYR A 20 -5.27 -9.02 -20.36
CA TYR A 20 -5.97 -10.18 -20.91
C TYR A 20 -5.06 -10.99 -21.85
N PHE A 21 -4.24 -10.32 -22.65
CA PHE A 21 -3.25 -10.94 -23.51
C PHE A 21 -2.17 -11.71 -22.73
N LEU A 22 -1.76 -11.23 -21.55
CA LEU A 22 -0.78 -11.95 -20.71
C LEU A 22 -1.28 -13.35 -20.29
N GLY A 23 -2.58 -13.51 -20.04
CA GLY A 23 -3.18 -14.83 -19.81
C GLY A 23 -3.42 -15.58 -21.11
N ASP A 24 -4.46 -15.17 -21.84
CA ASP A 24 -5.07 -15.96 -22.91
C ASP A 24 -4.57 -15.64 -24.34
N GLY A 25 -3.69 -14.64 -24.49
CA GLY A 25 -3.25 -14.15 -25.80
C GLY A 25 -2.11 -14.93 -26.46
N ASP A 26 -2.14 -15.01 -27.79
CA ASP A 26 -1.07 -15.57 -28.62
C ASP A 26 -0.91 -14.82 -29.96
N ILE A 27 0.26 -14.93 -30.58
CA ILE A 27 0.63 -14.35 -31.87
C ILE A 27 1.27 -15.45 -32.71
N GLU A 28 0.73 -15.65 -33.90
CA GLU A 28 1.24 -16.58 -34.90
C GLU A 28 1.71 -15.77 -36.13
N ARG A 29 2.97 -15.95 -36.55
CA ARG A 29 3.53 -15.29 -37.73
C ARG A 29 4.00 -16.32 -38.76
N GLN A 30 3.83 -16.00 -40.04
CA GLN A 30 4.48 -16.72 -41.13
C GLN A 30 5.42 -15.79 -41.90
N PRO A 31 6.73 -16.09 -41.95
CA PRO A 31 7.67 -15.33 -42.79
C PRO A 31 7.37 -15.55 -44.28
N ALA A 32 7.65 -14.53 -45.08
CA ALA A 32 7.65 -14.65 -46.53
C ALA A 32 8.93 -15.33 -47.02
N ARG A 33 9.00 -15.61 -48.33
CA ARG A 33 10.21 -16.14 -48.97
C ARG A 33 11.35 -15.10 -49.00
N THR A 34 10.99 -13.82 -48.94
CA THR A 34 11.95 -12.71 -48.83
C THR A 34 12.31 -12.51 -47.37
N GLU A 35 13.60 -12.50 -47.08
CA GLU A 35 14.13 -12.29 -45.73
C GLU A 35 13.64 -10.94 -45.16
N GLY A 36 13.22 -10.95 -43.89
CA GLY A 36 12.69 -9.77 -43.18
C GLY A 36 11.24 -9.40 -43.51
N VAL A 37 10.57 -10.07 -44.45
CA VAL A 37 9.17 -9.76 -44.81
C VAL A 37 8.22 -10.75 -44.15
N THR A 38 7.22 -10.25 -43.42
CA THR A 38 6.14 -11.09 -42.86
C THR A 38 5.05 -11.30 -43.90
N ARG A 39 4.69 -12.56 -44.19
CA ARG A 39 3.62 -12.90 -45.15
C ARG A 39 2.24 -12.66 -44.55
N TRP A 40 2.04 -13.09 -43.31
CA TRP A 40 0.85 -12.81 -42.51
C TRP A 40 1.17 -12.98 -41.02
N ALA A 41 0.39 -12.31 -40.18
CA ALA A 41 0.37 -12.53 -38.75
C ALA A 41 -1.08 -12.64 -38.25
N ARG A 42 -1.24 -13.31 -37.12
CA ARG A 42 -2.51 -13.49 -36.43
C ARG A 42 -2.32 -13.24 -34.95
N VAL A 43 -3.27 -12.54 -34.36
CA VAL A 43 -3.38 -12.43 -32.90
C VAL A 43 -4.58 -13.25 -32.46
N GLY A 44 -4.35 -14.20 -31.57
CA GLY A 44 -5.33 -15.11 -31.02
C GLY A 44 -5.58 -14.85 -29.54
N PHE A 45 -6.78 -15.20 -29.10
CA PHE A 45 -7.15 -15.24 -27.69
C PHE A 45 -7.93 -16.53 -27.40
N SER A 46 -7.54 -17.24 -26.35
CA SER A 46 -8.27 -18.37 -25.77
C SER A 46 -9.51 -17.87 -25.01
N CYS A 47 -10.60 -17.59 -25.72
CA CYS A 47 -11.82 -17.00 -25.14
C CYS A 47 -13.07 -17.81 -25.54
N PRO A 48 -13.42 -18.87 -24.77
CA PRO A 48 -14.63 -19.66 -24.97
C PRO A 48 -15.91 -18.82 -25.01
N ARG A 49 -16.95 -19.32 -25.69
CA ARG A 49 -18.24 -18.61 -25.86
C ARG A 49 -18.90 -18.16 -24.55
N ASP A 50 -18.72 -18.92 -23.49
CA ASP A 50 -19.20 -18.71 -22.12
C ASP A 50 -18.18 -17.98 -21.22
N SER A 51 -17.03 -17.58 -21.76
CA SER A 51 -16.04 -16.82 -21.01
C SER A 51 -16.61 -15.49 -20.52
N ARG A 52 -16.39 -15.23 -19.23
CA ARG A 52 -16.75 -13.98 -18.53
C ARG A 52 -16.18 -12.72 -19.17
N ALA A 53 -15.07 -12.84 -19.91
CA ALA A 53 -14.36 -11.71 -20.52
C ALA A 53 -14.72 -11.48 -21.99
N ARG A 54 -15.46 -12.40 -22.63
CA ARG A 54 -15.63 -12.42 -24.10
C ARG A 54 -16.31 -11.17 -24.65
N ALA A 55 -17.38 -10.70 -24.00
CA ALA A 55 -18.10 -9.50 -24.42
C ALA A 55 -17.19 -8.26 -24.39
N ARG A 56 -16.44 -8.09 -23.29
CA ARG A 56 -15.49 -6.98 -23.13
C ARG A 56 -14.35 -7.09 -24.15
N LEU A 57 -13.76 -8.27 -24.34
CA LEU A 57 -12.72 -8.47 -25.36
C LEU A 57 -13.20 -8.04 -26.75
N LEU A 58 -14.39 -8.46 -27.17
CA LEU A 58 -14.94 -8.06 -28.47
C LEU A 58 -15.15 -6.55 -28.57
N GLN A 59 -15.65 -5.90 -27.52
CA GLN A 59 -15.86 -4.45 -27.47
C GLN A 59 -14.53 -3.68 -27.57
N VAL A 60 -13.52 -4.08 -26.80
CA VAL A 60 -12.20 -3.44 -26.83
C VAL A 60 -11.53 -3.63 -28.20
N MET A 61 -11.63 -4.83 -28.76
CA MET A 61 -11.08 -5.13 -30.08
C MET A 61 -11.79 -4.36 -31.20
N GLU A 62 -13.10 -4.11 -31.10
CA GLU A 62 -13.84 -3.30 -32.08
C GLU A 62 -13.36 -1.85 -32.13
N GLN A 63 -12.94 -1.29 -30.98
CA GLN A 63 -12.35 0.05 -30.91
C GLN A 63 -10.94 0.09 -31.50
N LEU A 64 -10.16 -0.99 -31.33
CA LEU A 64 -8.76 -1.05 -31.74
C LEU A 64 -8.60 -1.42 -33.23
N ILE A 65 -9.41 -2.34 -33.74
CA ILE A 65 -9.34 -2.82 -35.12
C ILE A 65 -10.74 -2.98 -35.72
N ALA A 66 -10.97 -2.36 -36.88
CA ALA A 66 -12.27 -2.40 -37.56
C ALA A 66 -12.70 -3.79 -38.07
N SER A 67 -11.87 -4.82 -37.91
CA SER A 67 -12.13 -6.16 -38.42
C SER A 67 -12.63 -7.10 -37.35
N LYS A 68 -13.68 -7.86 -37.68
CA LYS A 68 -14.21 -8.91 -36.80
C LYS A 68 -13.24 -10.10 -36.69
N PRO A 69 -13.20 -10.78 -35.53
CA PRO A 69 -12.42 -12.00 -35.38
C PRO A 69 -13.00 -13.14 -36.23
N THR A 70 -12.12 -14.05 -36.63
CA THR A 70 -12.50 -15.40 -37.03
C THR A 70 -12.55 -16.29 -35.79
N GLU A 71 -13.68 -16.95 -35.54
CA GLU A 71 -13.84 -17.93 -34.47
C GLU A 71 -13.43 -19.32 -34.98
N ARG A 72 -12.65 -20.06 -34.19
CA ARG A 72 -12.33 -21.46 -34.48
C ARG A 72 -13.58 -22.33 -34.30
N HIS A 73 -13.67 -23.43 -35.05
CA HIS A 73 -14.86 -24.31 -35.04
C HIS A 73 -15.20 -24.86 -33.64
N ASP A 74 -14.21 -25.01 -32.74
CA ASP A 74 -14.42 -25.44 -31.36
C ASP A 74 -15.11 -24.38 -30.48
N GLY A 75 -15.21 -23.13 -30.94
CA GLY A 75 -15.78 -22.01 -30.18
C GLY A 75 -14.90 -21.54 -29.03
N ILE A 76 -13.63 -21.97 -28.98
CA ILE A 76 -12.70 -21.66 -27.87
C ILE A 76 -11.77 -20.50 -28.23
N HIS A 77 -11.39 -20.35 -29.50
CA HIS A 77 -10.42 -19.35 -29.93
C HIS A 77 -11.02 -18.29 -30.85
N LEU A 78 -10.68 -17.03 -30.57
CA LEU A 78 -10.92 -15.88 -31.44
C LEU A 78 -9.60 -15.44 -32.07
N ARG A 79 -9.60 -15.11 -33.37
CA ARG A 79 -8.38 -14.72 -34.10
C ARG A 79 -8.60 -13.49 -34.98
N TRP A 80 -7.65 -12.56 -34.94
CA TRP A 80 -7.56 -11.42 -35.84
C TRP A 80 -6.37 -11.58 -36.78
N ASN A 81 -6.64 -11.60 -38.08
CA ASN A 81 -5.59 -11.64 -39.11
C ASN A 81 -5.13 -10.20 -39.40
N SER A 82 -4.08 -9.74 -38.71
CA SER A 82 -3.48 -8.42 -38.89
C SER A 82 -2.02 -8.46 -38.49
N ILE A 83 -1.14 -8.02 -39.40
CA ILE A 83 0.29 -7.83 -39.14
C ILE A 83 0.47 -6.63 -38.20
N GLU A 84 -0.29 -5.56 -38.43
CA GLU A 84 -0.23 -4.32 -37.68
C GLU A 84 -0.57 -4.52 -36.20
N LEU A 85 -1.58 -5.34 -35.89
CA LEU A 85 -1.95 -5.66 -34.51
C LEU A 85 -0.89 -6.51 -33.80
N ALA A 86 -0.31 -7.49 -34.51
CA ALA A 86 0.78 -8.30 -33.98
C ALA A 86 2.03 -7.45 -33.71
N ASP A 87 2.39 -6.58 -34.66
CA ASP A 87 3.47 -5.62 -34.49
C ASP A 87 3.19 -4.70 -33.30
N PHE A 88 1.98 -4.15 -33.20
CA PHE A 88 1.61 -3.27 -32.09
C PHE A 88 1.81 -3.91 -30.71
N LEU A 89 1.39 -5.17 -30.51
CA LEU A 89 1.58 -5.87 -29.25
C LEU A 89 3.06 -6.11 -28.95
N GLU A 90 3.81 -6.62 -29.92
CA GLU A 90 5.23 -6.94 -29.74
C GLU A 90 6.09 -5.69 -29.51
N HIS A 91 5.83 -4.59 -30.21
CA HIS A 91 6.54 -3.32 -29.99
C HIS A 91 6.27 -2.74 -28.59
N ASN A 92 5.12 -3.04 -27.99
CA ASN A 92 4.80 -2.68 -26.61
C ASN A 92 5.34 -3.70 -25.58
N GLY A 93 6.05 -4.75 -26.02
CA GLY A 93 6.65 -5.78 -25.17
C GLY A 93 5.75 -6.96 -24.85
N PHE A 94 4.58 -7.08 -25.50
CA PHE A 94 3.66 -8.20 -25.33
C PHE A 94 3.95 -9.29 -26.37
N VAL A 95 4.76 -10.26 -25.94
CA VAL A 95 5.23 -11.38 -26.78
C VAL A 95 4.40 -12.64 -26.58
N SER A 96 4.54 -13.58 -27.51
CA SER A 96 3.89 -14.90 -27.42
C SER A 96 4.81 -15.97 -26.84
N GLY A 97 4.20 -17.04 -26.34
CA GLY A 97 4.90 -18.13 -25.65
C GLY A 97 4.69 -18.05 -24.14
N ALA A 98 4.11 -19.11 -23.56
CA ALA A 98 3.75 -19.12 -22.14
C ALA A 98 4.96 -18.89 -21.21
N LEU A 99 6.16 -19.31 -21.63
CA LEU A 99 7.41 -19.14 -20.87
C LEU A 99 8.17 -17.85 -21.22
N ASP A 100 7.77 -17.16 -22.29
CA ASP A 100 8.46 -15.98 -22.80
C ASP A 100 7.75 -14.68 -22.41
N LYS A 101 6.44 -14.75 -22.10
CA LYS A 101 5.65 -13.61 -21.63
C LYS A 101 6.27 -12.96 -20.38
N TYR A 102 6.29 -11.64 -20.32
CA TYR A 102 6.71 -10.89 -19.15
C TYR A 102 5.87 -9.61 -19.05
N VAL A 103 5.94 -8.93 -17.91
CA VAL A 103 5.38 -7.58 -17.77
C VAL A 103 6.44 -6.58 -18.23
N PRO A 104 6.20 -5.78 -19.29
CA PRO A 104 7.13 -4.76 -19.74
C PRO A 104 7.41 -3.73 -18.64
N GLU A 105 8.65 -3.25 -18.54
CA GLU A 105 9.08 -2.37 -17.45
C GLU A 105 8.30 -1.04 -17.39
N TRP A 106 7.98 -0.48 -18.56
CA TRP A 106 7.23 0.77 -18.68
C TRP A 106 5.84 0.71 -18.03
N VAL A 107 5.24 -0.49 -17.91
CA VAL A 107 3.93 -0.70 -17.26
C VAL A 107 3.96 -0.31 -15.78
N VAL A 108 5.10 -0.45 -15.11
CA VAL A 108 5.21 -0.10 -13.69
C VAL A 108 5.08 1.42 -13.48
N SER A 109 5.44 2.21 -14.50
CA SER A 109 5.45 3.67 -14.47
C SER A 109 4.15 4.31 -14.98
N THR A 110 3.15 3.54 -15.43
CA THR A 110 1.87 4.09 -15.88
C THR A 110 1.01 4.60 -14.72
N PRO A 111 -0.04 5.40 -14.97
CA PRO A 111 -1.00 5.80 -13.94
C PRO A 111 -1.58 4.62 -13.15
N GLU A 112 -2.03 4.88 -11.93
CA GLU A 112 -2.60 3.85 -11.06
C GLU A 112 -3.77 3.10 -11.71
N SER A 113 -4.71 3.81 -12.32
CA SER A 113 -5.89 3.20 -12.94
C SER A 113 -5.52 2.28 -14.11
N GLU A 114 -4.49 2.62 -14.88
CA GLU A 114 -3.97 1.78 -15.96
C GLU A 114 -3.31 0.49 -15.46
N ARG A 115 -2.54 0.57 -14.36
CA ARG A 115 -1.97 -0.61 -13.70
C ARG A 115 -3.06 -1.52 -13.15
N VAL A 116 -4.09 -0.93 -12.55
CA VAL A 116 -5.28 -1.64 -12.04
C VAL A 116 -6.01 -2.35 -13.19
N ALA A 117 -6.24 -1.66 -14.31
CA ALA A 117 -6.92 -2.22 -15.46
C ALA A 117 -6.16 -3.41 -16.07
N LEU A 118 -4.82 -3.35 -16.13
CA LEU A 118 -3.99 -4.47 -16.57
C LEU A 118 -4.11 -5.69 -15.64
N LEU A 119 -4.09 -5.48 -14.32
CA LEU A 119 -4.30 -6.56 -13.37
C LEU A 119 -5.69 -7.18 -13.52
N ALA A 120 -6.72 -6.37 -13.71
CA ALA A 120 -8.08 -6.83 -13.94
C ALA A 120 -8.19 -7.65 -15.25
N GLY A 121 -7.53 -7.21 -16.33
CA GLY A 121 -7.46 -7.95 -17.59
C GLY A 121 -6.84 -9.33 -17.43
N TYR A 122 -5.73 -9.42 -16.70
CA TYR A 122 -5.09 -10.71 -16.46
C TYR A 122 -5.93 -11.61 -15.54
N LEU A 123 -6.60 -11.03 -14.54
CA LEU A 123 -7.55 -11.75 -13.69
C LEU A 123 -8.77 -12.25 -14.46
N ASP A 124 -9.25 -11.50 -15.44
CA ASP A 124 -10.38 -11.89 -16.28
C ASP A 124 -10.04 -13.04 -17.22
N ALA A 125 -8.79 -13.09 -17.71
CA ALA A 125 -8.24 -14.24 -18.42
C ALA A 125 -8.07 -15.44 -17.49
N ASP A 126 -7.02 -15.44 -16.66
CA ASP A 126 -6.55 -16.62 -15.92
C ASP A 126 -6.79 -16.56 -14.40
N GLY A 127 -7.37 -15.47 -13.90
CA GLY A 127 -7.58 -15.25 -12.47
C GLY A 127 -8.67 -16.12 -11.87
N CYS A 128 -8.40 -16.64 -10.67
CA CYS A 128 -9.41 -17.30 -9.85
C CYS A 128 -9.51 -16.68 -8.46
N VAL A 129 -10.69 -16.79 -7.86
CA VAL A 129 -10.90 -16.49 -6.44
C VAL A 129 -10.56 -17.74 -5.64
N ILE A 130 -9.81 -17.58 -4.55
CA ILE A 130 -9.64 -18.61 -3.53
C ILE A 130 -10.56 -18.26 -2.35
N PRO A 131 -11.74 -18.90 -2.21
CA PRO A 131 -12.69 -18.56 -1.15
C PRO A 131 -12.11 -18.75 0.25
N SER A 132 -11.30 -19.80 0.46
CA SER A 132 -10.70 -20.11 1.76
C SER A 132 -9.67 -19.07 2.24
N LYS A 133 -9.07 -18.32 1.31
CA LYS A 133 -8.07 -17.28 1.60
C LYS A 133 -8.62 -15.87 1.41
N ARG A 134 -9.82 -15.73 0.86
CA ARG A 134 -10.43 -14.44 0.47
C ARG A 134 -9.45 -13.58 -0.34
N ALA A 135 -8.90 -14.20 -1.38
CA ALA A 135 -7.79 -13.68 -2.16
C ALA A 135 -7.96 -14.05 -3.63
N PHE A 136 -7.35 -13.25 -4.52
CA PHE A 136 -7.13 -13.62 -5.90
C PHE A 136 -5.94 -14.56 -6.02
N GLN A 137 -5.97 -15.39 -7.06
CA GLN A 137 -4.85 -16.22 -7.47
C GLN A 137 -4.67 -16.17 -8.97
N LEU A 138 -3.43 -15.97 -9.38
CA LEU A 138 -2.94 -16.16 -10.74
C LEU A 138 -1.99 -17.35 -10.74
N LYS A 139 -2.09 -18.21 -11.76
CA LYS A 139 -1.19 -19.35 -11.95
C LYS A 139 -0.46 -19.21 -13.27
N SER A 140 0.83 -19.53 -13.28
CA SER A 140 1.62 -19.55 -14.51
C SER A 140 2.79 -20.52 -14.38
N ALA A 141 3.21 -21.11 -15.51
CA ALA A 141 4.48 -21.83 -15.60
C ALA A 141 5.69 -20.88 -15.63
N ASN A 142 5.45 -19.59 -15.89
CA ASN A 142 6.46 -18.57 -15.96
C ASN A 142 6.56 -17.76 -14.66
N ARG A 143 7.65 -17.97 -13.93
CA ARG A 143 7.93 -17.26 -12.69
C ARG A 143 8.18 -15.77 -12.90
N ALA A 144 8.93 -15.40 -13.94
CA ALA A 144 9.30 -14.02 -14.22
C ALA A 144 8.07 -13.15 -14.52
N LEU A 145 7.08 -13.72 -15.22
CA LEU A 145 5.77 -13.08 -15.43
C LEU A 145 5.08 -12.74 -14.11
N LEU A 146 4.97 -13.72 -13.19
CA LEU A 146 4.33 -13.49 -11.90
C LEU A 146 5.15 -12.57 -10.99
N GLU A 147 6.48 -12.55 -11.09
CA GLU A 147 7.32 -11.56 -10.41
C GLU A 147 7.06 -10.15 -10.94
N GLY A 148 6.88 -9.98 -12.26
CA GLY A 148 6.46 -8.72 -12.87
C GLY A 148 5.09 -8.25 -12.35
N VAL A 149 4.11 -9.15 -12.28
CA VAL A 149 2.79 -8.84 -11.69
C VAL A 149 2.90 -8.49 -10.21
N ALA A 150 3.75 -9.17 -9.45
CA ALA A 150 3.99 -8.86 -8.04
C ALA A 150 4.60 -7.46 -7.86
N ARG A 151 5.41 -6.98 -8.81
CA ARG A 151 5.93 -5.60 -8.81
C ARG A 151 4.82 -4.56 -9.02
N ILE A 152 3.90 -4.81 -9.95
CA ILE A 152 2.71 -3.95 -10.12
C ILE A 152 1.88 -3.93 -8.83
N LEU A 153 1.60 -5.09 -8.24
CA LEU A 153 0.86 -5.15 -6.98
C LEU A 153 1.57 -4.35 -5.87
N THR A 154 2.90 -4.46 -5.80
CA THR A 154 3.71 -3.73 -4.81
C THR A 154 3.64 -2.22 -5.04
N SER A 155 3.66 -1.73 -6.29
CA SER A 155 3.51 -0.30 -6.59
C SER A 155 2.11 0.24 -6.26
N LEU A 156 1.11 -0.63 -6.14
CA LEU A 156 -0.25 -0.31 -5.70
C LEU A 156 -0.47 -0.49 -4.18
N GLY A 157 0.58 -0.84 -3.43
CA GLY A 157 0.49 -1.12 -1.99
C GLY A 157 -0.15 -2.49 -1.65
N ILE A 158 -0.33 -3.37 -2.63
CA ILE A 158 -0.95 -4.69 -2.46
C ILE A 158 0.14 -5.74 -2.29
N THR A 159 0.13 -6.46 -1.16
CA THR A 159 1.12 -7.52 -0.91
C THR A 159 0.71 -8.81 -1.58
N GLY A 160 1.46 -9.22 -2.61
CA GLY A 160 1.35 -10.52 -3.25
C GLY A 160 2.29 -11.58 -2.65
N HIS A 161 1.82 -12.83 -2.61
CA HIS A 161 2.58 -13.99 -2.19
C HIS A 161 2.82 -14.93 -3.37
N LEU A 162 4.05 -14.94 -3.88
CA LEU A 162 4.49 -15.87 -4.91
C LEU A 162 4.88 -17.21 -4.27
N ASN A 163 4.20 -18.27 -4.67
CA ASN A 163 4.45 -19.64 -4.21
C ASN A 163 4.88 -20.50 -5.39
N CYS A 164 5.81 -21.42 -5.16
CA CYS A 164 6.10 -22.50 -6.09
C CYS A 164 5.27 -23.72 -5.65
N GLU A 165 4.34 -24.19 -6.50
CA GLU A 165 3.54 -25.38 -6.19
C GLU A 165 4.32 -26.66 -6.49
N HIS A 166 5.10 -26.67 -7.58
CA HIS A 166 5.92 -27.83 -7.98
C HIS A 166 7.24 -27.35 -8.59
N GLN A 167 8.38 -27.91 -8.16
CA GLN A 167 9.71 -27.60 -8.71
C GLN A 167 10.15 -28.55 -9.82
N MET A 168 9.64 -29.80 -9.85
CA MET A 168 10.05 -30.82 -10.82
C MET A 168 8.87 -31.26 -11.70
N PRO A 169 9.10 -31.53 -13.00
CA PRO A 169 8.09 -32.04 -13.89
C PRO A 169 7.52 -33.37 -13.38
N ARG A 170 6.20 -33.56 -13.44
CA ARG A 170 5.54 -34.82 -13.08
C ARG A 170 4.60 -35.28 -14.18
N ASN A 171 4.58 -36.58 -14.43
CA ASN A 171 3.57 -37.18 -15.28
C ASN A 171 2.22 -37.17 -14.53
N THR A 172 1.23 -36.51 -15.10
CA THR A 172 -0.14 -36.43 -14.62
C THR A 172 -1.09 -36.80 -15.76
N THR A 173 -2.36 -37.00 -15.47
CA THR A 173 -3.38 -37.24 -16.49
C THR A 173 -4.36 -36.07 -16.46
N ILE A 174 -4.34 -35.23 -17.50
CA ILE A 174 -5.24 -34.08 -17.63
C ILE A 174 -6.33 -34.49 -18.63
N VAL A 175 -7.58 -34.59 -18.17
CA VAL A 175 -8.74 -34.97 -19.01
C VAL A 175 -8.49 -36.28 -19.81
N GLY A 176 -7.91 -37.29 -19.16
CA GLY A 176 -7.62 -38.59 -19.78
C GLY A 176 -6.36 -38.66 -20.64
N VAL A 177 -5.63 -37.55 -20.81
CA VAL A 177 -4.39 -37.50 -21.59
C VAL A 177 -3.17 -37.53 -20.67
N PRO A 178 -2.25 -38.51 -20.79
CA PRO A 178 -0.99 -38.50 -20.05
C PRO A 178 -0.18 -37.26 -20.47
N SER A 179 0.08 -36.39 -19.50
CA SER A 179 0.64 -35.05 -19.68
C SER A 179 1.75 -34.82 -18.66
N THR A 180 2.83 -34.14 -19.05
CA THR A 180 3.87 -33.74 -18.10
C THR A 180 3.53 -32.37 -17.54
N ALA A 181 3.14 -32.29 -16.26
CA ALA A 181 3.00 -31.03 -15.55
C ALA A 181 4.38 -30.48 -15.19
N THR A 182 4.81 -29.43 -15.87
CA THR A 182 6.01 -28.63 -15.55
C THR A 182 5.79 -27.79 -14.29
N ALA A 183 6.87 -27.20 -13.76
CA ALA A 183 6.83 -26.38 -12.56
C ALA A 183 5.74 -25.29 -12.66
N SER A 184 4.84 -25.24 -11.68
CA SER A 184 3.76 -24.25 -11.62
C SER A 184 3.99 -23.28 -10.46
N TYR A 185 3.83 -22.00 -10.75
CA TYR A 185 3.91 -20.92 -9.79
C TYR A 185 2.51 -20.34 -9.58
N SER A 186 2.23 -19.89 -8.36
CA SER A 186 1.00 -19.19 -8.06
C SER A 186 1.26 -17.90 -7.30
N LEU A 187 0.66 -16.81 -7.75
CA LEU A 187 0.69 -15.52 -7.07
C LEU A 187 -0.67 -15.32 -6.40
N VAL A 188 -0.67 -15.22 -5.07
CA VAL A 188 -1.89 -15.04 -4.28
C VAL A 188 -1.85 -13.68 -3.60
N PHE A 189 -2.89 -12.88 -3.77
CA PHE A 189 -2.95 -11.51 -3.22
C PHE A 189 -4.37 -11.18 -2.75
N PRO A 190 -4.53 -10.30 -1.74
CA PRO A 190 -5.85 -10.00 -1.18
C PRO A 190 -6.77 -9.36 -2.22
N PHE A 191 -8.08 -9.43 -1.96
CA PHE A 191 -9.03 -8.62 -2.73
C PHE A 191 -8.73 -7.14 -2.53
N ASP A 192 -8.80 -6.39 -3.63
CA ASP A 192 -8.64 -4.94 -3.66
C ASP A 192 -9.85 -4.37 -4.41
N SER A 193 -10.49 -3.34 -3.85
CA SER A 193 -11.72 -2.76 -4.41
C SER A 193 -11.49 -2.11 -5.77
N ARG A 194 -10.31 -1.53 -6.00
CA ARG A 194 -9.94 -0.88 -7.26
C ARG A 194 -9.84 -1.93 -8.37
N ILE A 195 -9.12 -3.02 -8.11
CA ILE A 195 -9.00 -4.14 -9.06
C ILE A 195 -10.35 -4.81 -9.29
N LEU A 196 -11.13 -5.02 -8.23
CA LEU A 196 -12.46 -5.64 -8.33
C LEU A 196 -13.41 -4.84 -9.21
N ALA A 197 -13.43 -3.51 -9.09
CA ALA A 197 -14.32 -2.65 -9.88
C ALA A 197 -14.12 -2.86 -11.39
N ASP A 198 -12.86 -3.11 -11.80
CA ASP A 198 -12.49 -3.31 -13.20
C ASP A 198 -12.53 -4.77 -13.66
N CYS A 199 -12.82 -5.74 -12.79
CA CYS A 199 -12.96 -7.14 -13.17
C CYS A 199 -14.35 -7.45 -13.75
N SER A 200 -14.46 -8.58 -14.45
CA SER A 200 -15.75 -9.12 -14.92
C SER A 200 -16.73 -9.41 -13.78
N GLU A 201 -18.02 -9.20 -14.05
CA GLU A 201 -19.11 -9.38 -13.09
C GLU A 201 -19.11 -10.76 -12.38
N PRO A 202 -18.84 -11.90 -13.05
CA PRO A 202 -18.76 -13.19 -12.36
C PRO A 202 -17.60 -13.29 -11.37
N LEU A 203 -16.49 -12.59 -11.61
CA LEU A 203 -15.35 -12.57 -10.67
C LEU A 203 -15.66 -11.63 -9.49
N GLN A 204 -16.30 -10.49 -9.77
CA GLN A 204 -16.80 -9.59 -8.72
C GLN A 204 -17.77 -10.30 -7.79
N GLU A 205 -18.75 -11.02 -8.34
CA GLU A 205 -19.76 -11.73 -7.56
C GLU A 205 -19.13 -12.81 -6.69
N LYS A 206 -18.23 -13.63 -7.25
CA LYS A 206 -17.48 -14.63 -6.48
C LYS A 206 -16.71 -14.01 -5.32
N ALA A 207 -16.09 -12.84 -5.51
CA ALA A 207 -15.37 -12.15 -4.46
C ALA A 207 -16.32 -11.59 -3.38
N ARG A 208 -17.47 -11.01 -3.78
CA ARG A 208 -18.51 -10.48 -2.86
C ARG A 208 -19.14 -11.60 -2.03
N THR A 209 -19.48 -12.74 -2.65
CA THR A 209 -20.11 -13.89 -1.98
C THR A 209 -19.14 -14.70 -1.13
N THR A 210 -17.83 -14.45 -1.23
CA THR A 210 -16.84 -15.14 -0.41
C THR A 210 -17.02 -14.70 1.05
N PRO A 211 -17.38 -15.59 1.99
CA PRO A 211 -17.63 -15.21 3.37
C PRO A 211 -16.35 -14.63 4.01
N PRO A 212 -16.48 -13.71 4.99
CA PRO A 212 -15.33 -13.23 5.75
C PRO A 212 -14.61 -14.44 6.37
N ALA A 213 -13.29 -14.49 6.24
CA ALA A 213 -12.51 -15.57 6.83
C ALA A 213 -12.77 -15.60 8.35
N LYS A 214 -13.00 -16.77 8.93
CA LYS A 214 -13.00 -16.95 10.39
C LYS A 214 -11.57 -16.67 10.89
N THR A 215 -11.26 -15.42 11.20
CA THR A 215 -9.92 -14.99 11.58
C THR A 215 -9.59 -15.52 12.97
N ARG A 216 -8.83 -16.62 13.05
CA ARG A 216 -7.85 -16.76 14.13
C ARG A 216 -6.66 -15.91 13.72
N HIS A 217 -6.43 -14.79 14.42
CA HIS A 217 -5.23 -13.98 14.27
C HIS A 217 -3.98 -14.84 14.53
N ARG A 218 -3.36 -15.34 13.46
CA ARG A 218 -1.99 -15.85 13.52
C ARG A 218 -1.08 -14.70 13.11
N LYS A 219 -0.29 -14.20 14.06
CA LYS A 219 0.84 -13.32 13.81
C LYS A 219 1.73 -13.96 12.74
N ARG A 220 1.71 -13.44 11.52
CA ARG A 220 2.72 -13.74 10.50
C ARG A 220 3.38 -12.42 10.12
N ILE A 221 4.62 -12.25 10.60
CA ILE A 221 5.52 -11.20 10.15
C ILE A 221 6.00 -11.65 8.77
N GLY A 222 5.41 -11.11 7.70
CA GLY A 222 5.84 -11.39 6.34
C GLY A 222 7.10 -10.60 6.01
N ARG A 223 8.20 -11.28 5.70
CA ARG A 223 9.25 -10.73 4.83
C ARG A 223 8.73 -10.87 3.41
N SER A 224 8.38 -9.77 2.75
CA SER A 224 8.15 -9.79 1.30
C SER A 224 9.49 -10.12 0.62
N ALA A 225 9.59 -11.29 -0.01
CA ALA A 225 10.78 -11.72 -0.74
C ALA A 225 10.80 -11.13 -2.17
N ILE A 226 10.25 -9.92 -2.36
CA ILE A 226 10.18 -9.25 -3.65
C ILE A 226 11.39 -8.32 -3.74
N ALA A 227 12.33 -8.65 -4.63
CA ALA A 227 13.43 -7.78 -4.97
C ALA A 227 12.92 -6.71 -5.95
N LEU A 228 12.89 -5.45 -5.49
CA LEU A 228 12.66 -4.30 -6.37
C LEU A 228 13.91 -4.11 -7.24
N PRO A 229 13.77 -3.84 -8.54
CA PRO A 229 14.90 -3.56 -9.42
C PRO A 229 15.48 -2.17 -9.14
N ASP A 230 16.72 -1.94 -9.56
CA ASP A 230 17.43 -0.65 -9.38
C ASP A 230 16.77 0.53 -10.13
N SER A 231 15.84 0.24 -11.05
CA SER A 231 15.05 1.21 -11.81
C SER A 231 13.79 1.71 -11.11
N VAL A 232 13.38 1.09 -10.01
CA VAL A 232 12.24 1.59 -9.21
C VAL A 232 12.77 2.69 -8.28
N GLU A 233 12.64 3.94 -8.72
CA GLU A 233 12.75 5.11 -7.86
C GLU A 233 11.42 5.38 -7.15
N LEU A 234 11.48 5.48 -5.82
CA LEU A 234 10.40 6.07 -5.02
C LEU A 234 10.58 7.59 -5.03
N ALA A 235 9.73 8.29 -5.77
CA ALA A 235 9.79 9.74 -5.93
C ALA A 235 8.74 10.48 -5.08
N LYS A 236 9.12 11.70 -4.71
CA LYS A 236 8.51 12.61 -3.73
C LYS A 236 7.12 13.11 -4.15
N VAL A 237 6.19 13.13 -3.19
CA VAL A 237 4.90 13.82 -3.32
C VAL A 237 5.15 15.32 -3.55
N VAL A 238 4.69 15.84 -4.69
CA VAL A 238 4.61 17.28 -4.97
C VAL A 238 3.18 17.71 -4.71
N VAL A 239 2.98 18.59 -3.73
CA VAL A 239 1.69 19.23 -3.47
C VAL A 239 1.52 20.35 -4.50
N GLY A 240 0.54 20.20 -5.39
CA GLY A 240 0.17 21.22 -6.38
C GLY A 240 -0.50 22.45 -5.76
N GLU A 241 -0.83 23.43 -6.60
CA GLU A 241 -1.69 24.54 -6.17
C GLU A 241 -3.12 24.01 -5.90
N PRO A 242 -3.84 24.58 -4.91
CA PRO A 242 -5.20 24.15 -4.61
C PRO A 242 -6.16 24.57 -5.73
N GLU A 243 -6.58 23.61 -6.56
CA GLU A 243 -7.54 23.86 -7.66
C GLU A 243 -8.99 23.92 -7.18
N MET A 244 -9.35 23.23 -6.09
CA MET A 244 -10.73 23.19 -5.61
C MET A 244 -10.85 23.00 -4.10
N VAL A 245 -11.98 23.45 -3.56
CA VAL A 245 -12.46 23.10 -2.22
C VAL A 245 -13.33 21.86 -2.36
N SER A 246 -12.96 20.77 -1.69
CA SER A 246 -13.78 19.56 -1.57
C SER A 246 -14.22 19.39 -0.13
N PRO A 247 -15.45 18.91 0.15
CA PRO A 247 -15.80 18.42 1.47
C PRO A 247 -14.82 17.30 1.86
N THR A 248 -14.26 17.39 3.06
CA THR A 248 -13.45 16.37 3.72
C THR A 248 -14.28 15.75 4.83
N TRP A 249 -14.31 14.42 4.85
CA TRP A 249 -15.04 13.64 5.84
C TRP A 249 -14.12 13.23 6.99
N ASP A 250 -14.69 13.09 8.19
CA ASP A 250 -14.02 12.41 9.28
C ASP A 250 -13.65 10.98 8.87
N ILE A 251 -12.42 10.57 9.18
CA ILE A 251 -12.02 9.19 9.01
C ILE A 251 -12.51 8.41 10.24
N GLU A 252 -13.77 8.00 10.22
CA GLU A 252 -14.22 6.83 10.97
C GLU A 252 -13.83 5.58 10.17
N VAL A 253 -12.77 4.90 10.61
CA VAL A 253 -12.50 3.55 10.11
C VAL A 253 -13.44 2.60 10.86
N GLU A 254 -14.42 2.05 10.17
CA GLU A 254 -15.25 0.97 10.70
C GLU A 254 -14.35 -0.25 10.97
N GLY A 255 -14.09 -0.50 12.26
CA GLY A 255 -13.23 -1.59 12.72
C GLY A 255 -11.74 -1.23 12.86
N THR A 256 -10.91 -2.24 13.13
CA THR A 256 -9.48 -2.03 13.43
C THR A 256 -8.63 -2.02 12.17
N GLY A 257 -7.96 -0.89 11.90
CA GLY A 257 -7.07 -0.74 10.75
C GLY A 257 -5.88 0.18 11.03
N ASN A 258 -4.83 0.02 10.23
CA ASN A 258 -3.71 0.96 10.13
C ASN A 258 -3.73 1.53 8.71
N PHE A 259 -3.64 2.85 8.56
CA PHE A 259 -3.51 3.50 7.26
C PHE A 259 -2.36 4.50 7.27
N ILE A 260 -1.82 4.78 6.09
CA ILE A 260 -0.76 5.76 5.88
C ILE A 260 -1.40 6.96 5.21
N ALA A 261 -1.37 8.12 5.87
CA ALA A 261 -1.84 9.38 5.32
C ALA A 261 -0.69 10.39 5.41
N GLU A 262 -0.24 10.92 4.28
CA GLU A 262 0.83 11.95 4.23
C GLU A 262 2.10 11.58 5.02
N GLY A 263 2.49 10.30 5.01
CA GLY A 263 3.65 9.80 5.76
C GLY A 263 3.40 9.58 7.26
N PHE A 264 2.21 9.87 7.77
CA PHE A 264 1.78 9.52 9.12
C PHE A 264 1.14 8.13 9.12
N ILE A 265 1.61 7.25 10.02
CA ILE A 265 0.95 5.98 10.28
C ILE A 265 -0.14 6.20 11.32
N VAL A 266 -1.36 6.39 10.84
CA VAL A 266 -2.58 6.56 11.64
C VAL A 266 -3.19 5.19 11.90
N HIS A 267 -3.52 4.90 13.16
CA HIS A 267 -3.99 3.58 13.56
C HIS A 267 -5.12 3.68 14.57
N ASN A 268 -6.12 2.83 14.36
CA ASN A 268 -7.23 2.64 15.29
C ASN A 268 -7.38 1.15 15.59
N SER A 269 -6.31 0.54 16.13
CA SER A 269 -6.27 -0.91 16.40
C SER A 269 -6.09 -1.20 17.88
N LYS A 270 -6.55 -2.38 18.32
CA LYS A 270 -6.42 -2.83 19.72
C LYS A 270 -4.95 -2.98 20.15
N LEU A 271 -4.09 -3.44 19.25
CA LEU A 271 -2.66 -3.59 19.51
C LEU A 271 -1.88 -3.23 18.25
N THR A 272 -1.15 -2.12 18.31
CA THR A 272 -0.27 -1.69 17.22
C THR A 272 1.17 -1.76 17.70
N MET A 273 2.07 -2.30 16.87
CA MET A 273 3.50 -2.20 17.10
C MET A 273 4.18 -1.58 15.87
N LYS A 274 4.88 -0.46 16.04
CA LYS A 274 5.60 0.27 15.00
C LYS A 274 7.04 0.44 15.41
N TYR A 275 7.98 0.05 14.55
CA TYR A 275 9.41 0.20 14.83
C TYR A 275 10.22 0.61 13.59
N PRO A 276 9.95 1.80 13.02
CA PRO A 276 10.72 2.35 11.92
C PRO A 276 12.21 2.38 12.24
N SER A 277 13.03 2.18 11.21
CA SER A 277 14.48 1.98 11.34
C SER A 277 15.22 2.81 10.31
N ILE A 278 16.06 3.73 10.75
CA ILE A 278 16.98 4.49 9.90
C ILE A 278 18.40 3.92 10.02
N TYR A 279 19.05 3.74 8.88
CA TYR A 279 20.44 3.29 8.77
C TYR A 279 21.24 4.37 8.04
N LEU A 280 22.14 5.03 8.76
CA LEU A 280 22.94 6.15 8.28
C LEU A 280 24.29 5.60 7.80
N LEU A 281 24.28 5.11 6.56
CA LEU A 281 25.39 4.38 5.94
C LEU A 281 26.41 5.27 5.22
N GLY A 282 26.05 6.53 4.92
CA GLY A 282 26.92 7.50 4.26
C GLY A 282 27.35 8.62 5.21
N PRO A 283 28.55 9.21 5.03
CA PRO A 283 28.99 10.35 5.83
C PRO A 283 27.98 11.51 5.75
N GLU A 284 27.80 12.24 6.85
CA GLU A 284 26.87 13.38 6.95
C GLU A 284 25.38 13.05 6.73
N ALA A 285 25.02 11.76 6.62
CA ALA A 285 23.63 11.35 6.50
C ALA A 285 22.81 11.79 7.72
N HIS A 286 21.62 12.30 7.45
CA HIS A 286 20.66 12.74 8.46
C HIS A 286 19.41 11.88 8.43
N GLY A 287 18.84 11.58 9.60
CA GLY A 287 17.54 10.90 9.67
C GLY A 287 16.71 11.32 10.88
N GLU A 288 15.42 11.51 10.65
CA GLU A 288 14.47 11.91 11.68
C GLU A 288 13.30 10.92 11.76
N VAL A 289 12.86 10.64 12.98
CA VAL A 289 11.67 9.82 13.26
C VAL A 289 10.76 10.62 14.17
N LEU A 290 9.59 11.00 13.67
CA LEU A 290 8.49 11.52 14.48
C LEU A 290 7.46 10.40 14.68
N SER A 291 7.24 10.03 15.93
CA SER A 291 6.25 9.01 16.31
C SER A 291 5.21 9.66 17.22
N ILE A 292 3.94 9.54 16.85
CA ILE A 292 2.82 9.98 17.67
C ILE A 292 1.90 8.78 17.90
N ALA A 293 1.48 8.57 19.15
CA ALA A 293 0.56 7.50 19.53
C ALA A 293 -0.57 8.01 20.42
N PHE A 294 -1.80 7.57 20.15
CA PHE A 294 -2.94 7.74 21.04
C PHE A 294 -3.47 6.36 21.41
N ALA A 295 -3.58 6.08 22.71
CA ALA A 295 -4.11 4.82 23.22
C ALA A 295 -5.39 5.07 24.04
N GLY A 296 -6.53 4.61 23.52
CA GLY A 296 -7.81 4.64 24.23
C GLY A 296 -8.14 3.32 24.96
N ALA A 297 -9.41 3.16 25.35
CA ALA A 297 -9.89 1.98 26.05
C ALA A 297 -9.51 0.66 25.35
N ASN A 298 -8.93 -0.26 26.13
CA ASN A 298 -8.46 -1.57 25.65
C ASN A 298 -7.39 -1.53 24.54
N GLN A 299 -6.77 -0.38 24.27
CA GLN A 299 -5.75 -0.25 23.24
C GLN A 299 -4.33 -0.27 23.82
N HIS A 300 -3.41 -0.92 23.10
CA HIS A 300 -1.98 -0.87 23.35
C HIS A 300 -1.23 -0.41 22.09
N GLN A 301 -0.63 0.77 22.14
CA GLN A 301 0.18 1.33 21.05
C GLN A 301 1.67 1.26 21.42
N ASP A 302 2.39 0.25 20.92
CA ASP A 302 3.85 0.13 21.02
C ASP A 302 4.49 0.83 19.81
N ALA A 303 4.76 2.12 19.94
CA ALA A 303 5.36 2.92 18.90
C ALA A 303 6.84 3.16 19.20
N GLY A 304 7.69 3.21 18.19
CA GLY A 304 9.13 3.27 18.43
C GLY A 304 9.91 3.87 17.30
N GLY A 305 11.22 3.84 17.45
CA GLY A 305 12.16 4.25 16.42
C GLY A 305 13.53 3.66 16.66
N LYS A 306 14.20 3.27 15.57
CA LYS A 306 15.59 2.83 15.58
C LYS A 306 16.44 3.76 14.73
N ALA A 307 17.56 4.20 15.25
CA ALA A 307 18.61 4.89 14.49
C ALA A 307 19.93 4.14 14.61
N VAL A 308 20.54 3.80 13.48
CA VAL A 308 21.84 3.14 13.42
C VAL A 308 22.81 4.02 12.63
N HIS A 309 23.83 4.54 13.30
CA HIS A 309 24.90 5.34 12.73
C HIS A 309 26.07 4.43 12.36
N VAL A 310 26.38 4.33 11.07
CA VAL A 310 27.48 3.49 10.56
C VAL A 310 28.61 4.34 10.00
N ALA A 311 28.30 5.51 9.47
CA ALA A 311 29.27 6.44 8.90
C ALA A 311 29.55 7.65 9.82
N PRO A 312 30.70 8.34 9.66
CA PRO A 312 31.05 9.51 10.45
C PRO A 312 30.16 10.72 10.14
N LYS A 313 30.09 11.66 11.10
CA LYS A 313 29.34 12.93 11.03
C LYS A 313 27.84 12.76 10.77
N THR A 314 27.29 11.58 11.05
CA THR A 314 25.88 11.31 10.82
C THR A 314 25.04 11.90 11.96
N THR A 315 23.83 12.36 11.63
CA THR A 315 22.96 13.02 12.62
C THR A 315 21.57 12.39 12.66
N SER A 316 20.99 12.23 13.85
CA SER A 316 19.62 11.75 13.96
C SER A 316 18.80 12.40 15.06
N THR A 317 17.49 12.40 14.88
CA THR A 317 16.52 12.82 15.90
C THR A 317 15.34 11.86 15.94
N ILE A 318 15.06 11.29 17.11
CA ILE A 318 13.85 10.48 17.34
C ILE A 318 12.97 11.22 18.33
N THR A 319 11.83 11.72 17.87
CA THR A 319 10.82 12.36 18.71
C THR A 319 9.63 11.43 18.82
N SER A 320 9.35 10.92 20.01
CA SER A 320 8.18 10.10 20.32
C SER A 320 7.25 10.85 21.26
N LYS A 321 5.98 10.95 20.88
CA LYS A 321 4.94 11.60 21.68
C LYS A 321 3.75 10.66 21.84
N SER A 322 3.18 10.60 23.03
CA SER A 322 2.05 9.71 23.30
C SER A 322 1.01 10.32 24.21
N ILE A 323 -0.25 9.95 23.99
CA ILE A 323 -1.40 10.27 24.83
C ILE A 323 -2.10 8.96 25.19
N SER A 324 -2.41 8.74 26.46
CA SER A 324 -3.17 7.56 26.92
C SER A 324 -4.41 7.99 27.70
N LYS A 325 -5.56 7.37 27.36
CA LYS A 325 -6.89 7.62 27.92
C LYS A 325 -7.66 6.31 28.14
N ASP A 326 -8.59 6.31 29.08
CA ASP A 326 -9.56 5.26 29.37
C ASP A 326 -8.90 3.90 29.67
N GLY A 327 -7.78 3.92 30.40
CA GLY A 327 -6.96 2.72 30.68
C GLY A 327 -6.12 2.25 29.50
N GLY A 328 -5.98 3.07 28.46
CA GLY A 328 -5.13 2.82 27.31
C GLY A 328 -3.65 2.77 27.66
N ARG A 329 -2.90 2.00 26.88
CA ARG A 329 -1.46 1.82 27.07
C ARG A 329 -0.68 2.33 25.87
N ALA A 330 0.17 3.32 26.06
CA ALA A 330 1.22 3.67 25.10
C ALA A 330 2.55 3.03 25.51
N SER A 331 3.40 2.72 24.54
CA SER A 331 4.78 2.34 24.79
C SER A 331 5.70 2.99 23.76
N TYR A 332 6.81 3.56 24.22
CA TYR A 332 7.94 3.92 23.38
C TYR A 332 8.97 2.78 23.37
N ARG A 333 9.40 2.35 22.18
CA ARG A 333 10.54 1.45 22.00
C ARG A 333 11.64 2.12 21.19
N GLY A 334 12.82 2.26 21.77
CA GLY A 334 13.95 2.94 21.12
C GLY A 334 15.17 2.04 20.96
N LEU A 335 15.83 2.11 19.81
CA LEU A 335 17.21 1.65 19.66
C LEU A 335 18.04 2.74 18.98
N LEU A 336 19.03 3.26 19.68
CA LEU A 336 20.08 4.08 19.13
C LEU A 336 21.37 3.28 19.14
N GLU A 337 21.97 3.07 17.97
CA GLU A 337 23.21 2.33 17.82
C GLU A 337 24.23 3.18 17.05
N ILE A 338 25.40 3.39 17.65
CA ILE A 338 26.56 4.02 17.02
C ILE A 338 27.59 2.92 16.77
N GLY A 339 27.92 2.67 15.50
CA GLY A 339 28.94 1.71 15.10
C GLY A 339 30.37 2.25 15.27
N PRO A 340 31.38 1.37 15.39
CA PRO A 340 32.78 1.78 15.38
C PRO A 340 33.15 2.54 14.10
N GLY A 341 33.85 3.67 14.21
CA GLY A 341 34.22 4.52 13.08
C GLY A 341 33.20 5.60 12.72
N ALA A 342 32.02 5.63 13.37
CA ALA A 342 31.02 6.68 13.20
C ALA A 342 31.36 7.96 13.99
N ARG A 343 32.60 8.45 13.85
CA ARG A 343 33.13 9.62 14.56
C ARG A 343 32.32 10.88 14.28
N GLU A 344 32.29 11.79 15.24
CA GLU A 344 31.56 13.07 15.22
C GLU A 344 30.05 12.93 14.97
N SER A 345 29.48 11.75 15.19
CA SER A 345 28.03 11.52 15.00
C SER A 345 27.22 12.08 16.16
N LYS A 346 26.02 12.57 15.86
CA LYS A 346 25.13 13.17 16.85
C LYS A 346 23.75 12.55 16.84
N SER A 347 23.16 12.28 18.00
CA SER A 347 21.79 11.79 18.07
C SER A 347 21.03 12.33 19.27
N LYS A 348 19.76 12.69 19.04
CA LYS A 348 18.84 13.12 20.08
C LYS A 348 17.58 12.25 20.08
N VAL A 349 17.20 11.73 21.24
CA VAL A 349 15.96 10.99 21.44
C VAL A 349 15.11 11.70 22.49
N VAL A 350 13.90 12.11 22.12
CA VAL A 350 12.94 12.79 23.02
C VAL A 350 11.67 11.97 23.09
N CYS A 351 11.21 11.66 24.30
CA CYS A 351 10.00 10.91 24.57
C CYS A 351 9.07 11.70 25.48
N ASP A 352 7.90 12.12 24.99
CA ASP A 352 6.90 12.80 25.81
C ASP A 352 5.63 11.95 25.91
N ALA A 353 5.14 11.77 27.12
CA ALA A 353 3.88 11.08 27.37
C ALA A 353 2.91 11.96 28.17
N LEU A 354 1.64 11.90 27.78
CA LEU A 354 0.54 12.52 28.49
C LEU A 354 -0.47 11.44 28.90
N LEU A 355 -0.72 11.32 30.20
CA LEU A 355 -1.74 10.44 30.76
C LEU A 355 -2.96 11.28 31.12
N LEU A 356 -4.13 10.91 30.59
CA LEU A 356 -5.39 11.64 30.78
C LEU A 356 -6.22 11.13 31.97
N ASP A 357 -5.87 9.97 32.54
CA ASP A 357 -6.54 9.36 33.69
C ASP A 357 -5.53 8.54 34.51
N GLU A 358 -5.97 8.06 35.69
CA GLU A 358 -5.11 7.35 36.64
C GLU A 358 -4.78 5.91 36.21
N HIS A 359 -5.59 5.30 35.35
CA HIS A 359 -5.52 3.88 35.03
C HIS A 359 -4.77 3.65 33.70
N SER A 360 -4.60 4.69 32.91
CA SER A 360 -3.80 4.77 31.70
C SER A 360 -2.31 4.66 32.00
N ARG A 361 -1.57 4.12 31.03
CA ARG A 361 -0.16 3.79 31.21
C ARG A 361 0.69 4.18 30.02
N SER A 362 1.89 4.70 30.29
CA SER A 362 2.94 4.87 29.29
C SER A 362 4.22 4.16 29.74
N ASP A 363 4.78 3.33 28.86
CA ASP A 363 6.05 2.63 29.10
C ASP A 363 7.13 3.10 28.14
N THR A 364 8.36 3.32 28.60
CA THR A 364 9.48 3.75 27.75
C THR A 364 10.60 2.71 27.85
N TYR A 365 10.99 2.11 26.71
CA TYR A 365 12.02 1.08 26.60
C TYR A 365 13.18 1.57 25.70
N PRO A 366 14.08 2.43 26.20
CA PRO A 366 15.21 2.91 25.43
C PRO A 366 16.35 1.88 25.46
N THR A 367 16.98 1.64 24.31
CA THR A 367 18.23 0.89 24.19
C THR A 367 19.24 1.78 23.47
N ILE A 368 20.39 2.03 24.11
CA ILE A 368 21.47 2.83 23.52
C ILE A 368 22.74 1.99 23.52
N ARG A 369 23.38 1.89 22.35
CA ARG A 369 24.63 1.15 22.14
C ARG A 369 25.62 2.07 21.46
N ILE A 370 26.73 2.35 22.13
CA ILE A 370 27.76 3.27 21.64
C ILE A 370 29.05 2.49 21.45
N GLY A 371 29.47 2.32 20.20
CA GLY A 371 30.71 1.65 19.81
C GLY A 371 31.82 2.59 19.33
N GLU A 372 31.65 3.90 19.49
CA GLU A 372 32.62 4.95 19.12
C GLU A 372 32.67 6.01 20.22
N ASP A 373 33.86 6.53 20.52
CA ASP A 373 34.08 7.42 21.66
C ASP A 373 33.79 8.89 21.31
N ASP A 374 34.03 9.27 20.06
CA ASP A 374 33.86 10.64 19.56
C ASP A 374 32.43 10.87 19.02
N VAL A 375 31.44 10.91 19.91
CA VAL A 375 30.01 11.13 19.56
C VAL A 375 29.25 11.93 20.62
N ASP A 376 28.15 12.55 20.20
CA ASP A 376 27.21 13.27 21.07
C ASP A 376 25.82 12.63 21.05
N VAL A 377 25.40 12.04 22.16
CA VAL A 377 24.14 11.29 22.27
C VAL A 377 23.34 11.74 23.48
N GLY A 378 22.09 12.14 23.25
CA GLY A 378 21.15 12.52 24.31
C GLY A 378 19.84 11.74 24.24
N HIS A 379 19.35 11.31 25.41
CA HIS A 379 17.99 10.75 25.57
C HIS A 379 17.25 11.44 26.71
N GLU A 380 16.04 11.91 26.41
CA GLU A 380 15.13 12.54 27.36
C GLU A 380 13.76 11.84 27.30
N ALA A 381 13.17 11.59 28.47
CA ALA A 381 11.84 11.02 28.60
C ALA A 381 11.04 11.72 29.71
N THR A 382 9.89 12.28 29.35
CA THR A 382 8.99 13.01 30.25
C THR A 382 7.61 12.37 30.25
N VAL A 383 7.05 12.13 31.43
CA VAL A 383 5.65 11.72 31.59
C VAL A 383 4.91 12.80 32.36
N SER A 384 3.81 13.26 31.80
CA SER A 384 2.92 14.26 32.40
C SER A 384 1.54 13.66 32.59
N ARG A 385 0.88 13.97 33.71
CA ARG A 385 -0.54 13.74 33.93
C ARG A 385 -1.26 15.07 33.74
N ILE A 386 -2.48 15.07 33.17
CA ILE A 386 -3.32 16.27 33.29
C ILE A 386 -3.53 16.52 34.78
N GLY A 387 -3.03 17.67 35.22
CA GLY A 387 -2.76 17.95 36.62
C GLY A 387 -4.05 18.21 37.38
N GLU A 388 -4.13 17.61 38.56
CA GLU A 388 -5.07 17.95 39.62
C GLU A 388 -5.16 19.47 39.85
N GLU A 389 -4.13 20.27 39.54
CA GLU A 389 -4.19 21.74 39.59
C GLU A 389 -5.18 22.38 38.60
N GLN A 390 -5.36 21.81 37.41
CA GLN A 390 -6.32 22.32 36.42
C GLN A 390 -7.75 21.89 36.79
N LEU A 391 -7.91 20.66 37.27
CA LEU A 391 -9.16 20.17 37.86
C LEU A 391 -9.53 21.00 39.10
N PHE A 392 -8.59 21.21 40.02
CA PHE A 392 -8.74 22.05 41.20
C PHE A 392 -9.08 23.49 40.84
N TYR A 393 -8.43 24.07 39.83
CA TYR A 393 -8.78 25.40 39.34
C TYR A 393 -10.23 25.46 38.84
N LEU A 394 -10.66 24.50 38.04
CA LEU A 394 -12.03 24.43 37.52
C LEU A 394 -13.05 24.16 38.64
N MET A 395 -12.74 23.28 39.57
CA MET A 395 -13.56 23.00 40.75
C MET A 395 -13.66 24.21 41.69
N SER A 396 -12.57 24.97 41.85
CA SER A 396 -12.56 26.22 42.64
C SER A 396 -13.44 27.32 42.03
N ARG A 397 -13.81 27.18 40.75
CA ARG A 397 -14.74 28.08 40.04
C ARG A 397 -16.19 27.59 40.10
N GLY A 398 -16.49 26.58 40.91
CA GLY A 398 -17.85 26.13 41.23
C GLY A 398 -18.34 24.94 40.42
N LEU A 399 -17.46 24.28 39.67
CA LEU A 399 -17.77 23.05 38.94
C LEU A 399 -17.58 21.83 39.86
N SER A 400 -18.46 20.85 39.78
CA SER A 400 -18.24 19.56 40.45
C SER A 400 -17.01 18.84 39.84
N GLU A 401 -16.44 17.87 40.55
CA GLU A 401 -15.30 17.10 40.04
C GLU A 401 -15.64 16.39 38.72
N GLU A 402 -16.86 15.84 38.61
CA GLU A 402 -17.40 15.26 37.38
C GLU A 402 -17.57 16.31 36.28
N GLU A 403 -18.06 17.51 36.60
CA GLU A 403 -18.18 18.61 35.62
C GLU A 403 -16.83 19.17 35.20
N ALA A 404 -15.83 19.21 36.07
CA ALA A 404 -14.48 19.68 35.77
C ALA A 404 -13.67 18.64 34.97
N ALA A 405 -13.87 17.35 35.25
CA ALA A 405 -13.34 16.24 34.47
C ALA A 405 -14.02 16.13 33.11
N ALA A 406 -15.35 16.28 33.04
CA ALA A 406 -16.11 16.38 31.80
C ALA A 406 -15.79 17.66 31.03
N LEU A 407 -15.54 18.80 31.68
CA LEU A 407 -15.00 19.97 30.99
C LEU A 407 -13.60 19.69 30.48
N SER A 408 -12.75 18.95 31.21
CA SER A 408 -11.41 18.58 30.75
C SER A 408 -11.38 17.56 29.61
N LEU A 409 -12.44 16.74 29.45
CA LEU A 409 -12.45 15.61 28.49
C LEU A 409 -13.65 15.59 27.50
N ASP A 410 -14.84 16.03 27.89
CA ASP A 410 -16.06 16.08 27.06
C ASP A 410 -16.23 17.39 26.30
N SER A 411 -15.90 18.54 26.89
CA SER A 411 -16.00 19.82 26.16
C SER A 411 -15.04 19.83 24.97
N SER A 412 -15.57 19.82 23.76
CA SER A 412 -14.81 19.96 22.51
C SER A 412 -13.89 21.18 22.54
N GLN A 413 -14.30 22.27 23.17
CA GLN A 413 -13.51 23.50 23.34
C GLN A 413 -12.29 23.33 24.28
N VAL A 414 -12.42 22.51 25.33
CA VAL A 414 -11.32 22.27 26.29
C VAL A 414 -10.41 21.14 25.83
N ARG A 415 -10.96 20.09 25.20
CA ARG A 415 -10.20 19.04 24.50
C ARG A 415 -9.35 19.65 23.40
N ASN A 416 -9.94 20.56 22.60
CA ASN A 416 -9.21 21.35 21.62
C ASN A 416 -8.20 22.26 22.30
N ARG A 417 -8.52 22.94 23.41
CA ARG A 417 -7.52 23.76 24.14
C ARG A 417 -6.38 22.97 24.79
N ILE A 418 -6.59 21.73 25.23
CA ILE A 418 -5.56 20.89 25.86
C ILE A 418 -4.69 20.24 24.79
N VAL A 419 -5.31 19.73 23.71
CA VAL A 419 -4.59 19.27 22.51
C VAL A 419 -3.84 20.44 21.88
N GLN A 420 -4.44 21.63 21.81
CA GLN A 420 -3.82 22.85 21.30
C GLN A 420 -2.75 23.40 22.23
N ALA A 421 -2.91 23.34 23.55
CA ALA A 421 -1.87 23.73 24.51
C ALA A 421 -0.71 22.73 24.53
N GLY A 422 -0.98 21.43 24.35
CA GLY A 422 0.02 20.39 24.15
C GLY A 422 0.75 20.52 22.81
N PHE A 423 0.01 20.84 21.75
CA PHE A 423 0.52 21.14 20.42
C PHE A 423 1.31 22.46 20.39
N GLU A 424 0.88 23.49 21.10
CA GLU A 424 1.57 24.77 21.26
C GLU A 424 2.83 24.63 22.14
N ARG A 425 2.79 23.79 23.19
CA ARG A 425 4.00 23.41 23.95
C ARG A 425 4.98 22.62 23.07
N MET A 426 4.49 21.75 22.20
CA MET A 426 5.29 21.05 21.17
C MET A 426 5.93 22.01 20.16
N VAL A 427 5.17 23.01 19.67
CA VAL A 427 5.66 24.02 18.73
C VAL A 427 6.64 24.99 19.41
N LYS A 428 6.43 25.32 20.69
CA LYS A 428 7.35 26.18 21.48
C LYS A 428 8.66 25.49 21.86
N ALA A 429 8.74 24.16 21.87
CA ALA A 429 9.94 23.40 22.21
C ALA A 429 11.09 23.53 21.18
N ARG A 430 10.91 24.32 20.10
CA ARG A 430 11.90 24.65 19.06
C ARG A 430 12.77 23.46 18.60
N PRO A 431 12.24 22.54 17.78
CA PRO A 431 13.09 21.83 16.82
C PRO A 431 13.54 22.87 15.79
N ALA A 432 14.85 23.04 15.64
CA ALA A 432 15.40 23.95 14.64
C ALA A 432 14.92 23.53 13.23
N ASN A 433 14.36 24.51 12.53
CA ASN A 433 14.19 24.57 11.07
C ASN A 433 13.11 23.75 10.36
N LEU A 434 11.93 23.53 10.96
CA LEU A 434 10.77 23.10 10.15
C LEU A 434 9.40 23.62 10.60
N PHE A 435 9.28 24.93 10.85
CA PHE A 435 7.97 25.58 10.89
C PHE A 435 8.07 26.99 10.30
N VAL A 436 7.69 27.14 9.03
CA VAL A 436 7.38 28.47 8.51
C VAL A 436 6.12 28.94 9.25
N LYS A 437 6.09 30.17 9.77
CA LYS A 437 4.96 30.75 10.52
C LYS A 437 3.61 30.58 9.81
N SER A 438 3.62 30.49 8.48
CA SER A 438 2.46 30.21 7.64
C SER A 438 1.93 28.76 7.72
N ALA A 439 2.80 27.76 7.93
CA ALA A 439 2.40 26.36 8.13
C ALA A 439 1.82 26.09 9.53
N ALA A 440 2.34 26.79 10.55
CA ALA A 440 1.75 26.77 11.88
C ALA A 440 0.36 27.44 11.93
N ASN A 441 0.13 28.48 11.10
CA ASN A 441 -1.19 29.11 10.93
C ASN A 441 -2.18 28.29 10.08
N ARG A 442 -1.74 27.19 9.44
CA ARG A 442 -2.60 26.26 8.68
C ARG A 442 -3.20 25.15 9.53
N ILE A 443 -2.71 24.97 10.75
CA ILE A 443 -3.31 24.07 11.73
C ILE A 443 -4.27 24.92 12.55
N GLN A 444 -5.51 25.02 12.08
CA GLN A 444 -6.63 25.43 12.91
C GLN A 444 -7.43 24.18 13.26
N LEU A 445 -7.54 23.89 14.55
CA LEU A 445 -8.49 22.93 15.08
C LEU A 445 -9.89 23.47 14.77
N GLY A 446 -10.57 22.82 13.85
CA GLY A 446 -11.88 23.25 13.35
C GLY A 446 -12.96 23.23 14.43
N ASN A 447 -13.84 24.24 14.35
CA ASN A 447 -15.15 24.27 15.00
C ASN A 447 -15.96 23.01 14.66
N LEU A 448 -16.56 22.42 15.69
CA LEU A 448 -17.62 21.40 15.59
C LEU A 448 -18.86 22.00 16.27
N GLU A 449 -19.53 22.90 15.55
CA GLU A 449 -20.98 23.04 15.67
C GLU A 449 -21.59 22.20 14.55
N ASP A 450 -22.73 21.58 14.86
CA ASP A 450 -23.63 20.83 13.98
C ASP A 450 -23.30 19.34 13.74
N ASP A 451 -23.93 18.45 14.52
CA ASP A 451 -24.96 17.53 13.98
C ASP A 451 -25.73 16.73 15.07
N PHE A 452 -26.23 17.40 16.12
CA PHE A 452 -27.05 16.73 17.14
C PHE A 452 -28.51 16.46 16.70
N ASP A 453 -28.97 17.12 15.63
CA ASP A 453 -30.35 16.99 15.14
C ASP A 453 -30.54 15.82 14.15
N CYS A 454 -29.47 15.26 13.57
CA CYS A 454 -29.58 14.10 12.68
C CYS A 454 -29.58 12.74 13.40
N ALA A 455 -29.36 12.70 14.73
CA ALA A 455 -29.26 11.45 15.50
C ALA A 455 -30.57 11.03 16.22
N VAL A 456 -31.66 11.78 16.07
CA VAL A 456 -32.96 11.50 16.74
C VAL A 456 -34.14 11.39 15.76
N ALA A 457 -33.91 10.90 14.53
CA ALA A 457 -34.98 10.53 13.59
C ALA A 457 -34.97 9.04 13.26
#